data_AF-A0A351A5N8-F1
#
_entry.id   AF-A0A351A5N8-F1
#
_cell.length_a   1.000
_cell.length_b   1.000
_cell.length_c   1.000
_cell.angle_alpha   90.00
_cell.angle_beta   90.00
_cell.angle_gamma   90.00
#
_symmetry.space_group_name_H-M   'P 1'
#
loop_
_entity.id
_entity.type
_entity.pdbx_description
1 polymer ?
#
loop_
_entity_poly.entity_id
_entity_poly.type
_entity_poly.pdbx_seq_one_letter_code
_entity_poly.pdbx_strand_id
1 'polypeptide(L)'
;MERLLERFGDHDEDQVALWASLVGKLRPARADQADEAIENLRALQRLLSRRADLLANLRAACLRLFNERKQVTMYVSSGLLPSTGFFSETSHRIGNRLLPEVVDTTHLKDFLSAIFHRVDDEQWVNAIPDDDWVAFLGLLVGHQSPMFEEDANALPQAVREVLEALRVLSFHVSAIGLDRELVRIDPNLEEHESPFLAQNAELLSYIQHYSDWWTTPGALIADDKHLMVMLHQCDEILQRVRKRATRIGTSLTLTFKLERLRQHLERINELVALLGELRTRRVVEDAAPRIVRLFKTLVRAECRKNILSDYWGKNVELLSLRMTESASKTGEKYITNSRGEYFGMLASAALGGLIIAFMAANKIVLGSQGWAPLNELLSFCLNYGLGFALIHMLGGTVATKQPAMTAHALAASIGEAKGKGGDLQGL
;
A
#
# COMPACT_ATOMS: atom_id res chain seq x y z
N MET A 1 -31.89 13.77 -11.49
CA MET A 1 -30.88 13.13 -12.33
C MET A 1 -30.75 13.87 -13.66
N GLU A 2 -31.85 14.02 -14.40
CA GLU A 2 -31.88 14.75 -15.69
C GLU A 2 -31.27 16.15 -15.64
N ARG A 3 -31.78 17.05 -14.79
CA ARG A 3 -31.21 18.41 -14.63
C ARG A 3 -29.71 18.44 -14.31
N LEU A 4 -29.18 17.40 -13.66
CA LEU A 4 -27.74 17.30 -13.39
C LEU A 4 -26.97 16.90 -14.65
N LEU A 5 -27.51 15.97 -15.45
CA LEU A 5 -26.92 15.56 -16.74
C LEU A 5 -26.95 16.66 -17.79
N GLU A 6 -27.98 17.52 -17.78
CA GLU A 6 -28.06 18.70 -18.66
C GLU A 6 -26.88 19.65 -18.41
N ARG A 7 -26.51 19.85 -17.14
CA ARG A 7 -25.40 20.73 -16.72
C ARG A 7 -24.01 20.24 -17.17
N PHE A 8 -23.83 18.94 -17.46
CA PHE A 8 -22.57 18.46 -18.04
C PHE A 8 -22.32 18.95 -19.48
N GLY A 9 -23.35 19.49 -20.14
CA GLY A 9 -23.22 20.17 -21.42
C GLY A 9 -22.64 21.59 -21.31
N ASP A 10 -22.60 22.17 -20.10
CA ASP A 10 -21.97 23.45 -19.83
C ASP A 10 -20.51 23.25 -19.39
N HIS A 11 -19.61 23.96 -20.06
CA HIS A 11 -18.16 23.86 -19.84
C HIS A 11 -17.66 24.75 -18.70
N ASP A 12 -18.40 25.82 -18.36
CA ASP A 12 -17.97 26.82 -17.37
C ASP A 12 -18.32 26.40 -15.93
N GLU A 13 -19.09 25.32 -15.77
CA GLU A 13 -19.44 24.80 -14.46
C GLU A 13 -18.27 24.12 -13.72
N ASP A 14 -18.33 24.17 -12.39
CA ASP A 14 -17.41 23.42 -11.52
C ASP A 14 -17.57 21.91 -11.74
N GLN A 15 -16.65 21.36 -12.53
CA GLN A 15 -16.64 19.95 -12.90
C GLN A 15 -16.54 19.05 -11.67
N VAL A 16 -15.79 19.43 -10.64
CA VAL A 16 -15.64 18.62 -9.42
C VAL A 16 -16.98 18.50 -8.72
N ALA A 17 -17.69 19.62 -8.56
CA ALA A 17 -19.02 19.64 -7.96
C ALA A 17 -20.06 18.83 -8.76
N LEU A 18 -20.01 18.89 -10.10
CA LEU A 18 -20.90 18.11 -10.97
C LEU A 18 -20.67 16.60 -10.83
N TRP A 19 -19.43 16.14 -10.92
CA TRP A 19 -19.09 14.74 -10.75
C TRP A 19 -19.35 14.23 -9.33
N ALA A 20 -19.06 15.03 -8.31
CA ALA A 20 -19.40 14.70 -6.92
C ALA A 20 -20.93 14.59 -6.72
N SER A 21 -21.71 15.44 -7.38
CA SER A 21 -23.18 15.36 -7.37
C SER A 21 -23.69 14.11 -8.08
N LEU A 22 -23.05 13.70 -9.18
CA LEU A 22 -23.37 12.47 -9.89
C LEU A 22 -23.10 11.24 -9.02
N VAL A 23 -21.90 11.15 -8.44
CA VAL A 23 -21.54 10.10 -7.47
C VAL A 23 -22.52 10.12 -6.29
N GLY A 24 -22.89 11.30 -5.78
CA GLY A 24 -23.87 11.44 -4.72
C GLY A 24 -25.28 10.96 -5.07
N LYS A 25 -25.65 10.89 -6.35
CA LYS A 25 -26.91 10.28 -6.81
C LYS A 25 -26.83 8.77 -6.99
N LEU A 26 -25.64 8.23 -7.19
CA LEU A 26 -25.41 6.78 -7.27
C LEU A 26 -25.24 6.16 -5.88
N ARG A 27 -24.60 6.91 -4.98
CA ARG A 27 -24.30 6.51 -3.61
C ARG A 27 -25.59 6.17 -2.83
N PRO A 28 -25.67 4.98 -2.20
CA PRO A 28 -26.78 4.61 -1.34
C PRO A 28 -26.75 5.40 -0.01
N ALA A 29 -27.86 5.43 0.71
CA ALA A 29 -27.91 6.12 2.01
C ALA A 29 -26.90 5.52 3.01
N ARG A 30 -26.80 4.19 3.03
CA ARG A 30 -25.78 3.42 3.76
C ARG A 30 -24.96 2.57 2.80
N ALA A 31 -23.66 2.48 3.04
CA ALA A 31 -22.73 1.79 2.15
C ALA A 31 -22.95 0.27 2.04
N ASP A 32 -23.65 -0.33 3.00
CA ASP A 32 -24.05 -1.76 3.00
C ASP A 32 -25.28 -2.06 2.13
N GLN A 33 -25.99 -1.03 1.65
CA GLN A 33 -27.18 -1.16 0.79
C GLN A 33 -26.78 -1.26 -0.69
N ALA A 34 -26.08 -2.35 -1.04
CA ALA A 34 -25.61 -2.59 -2.40
C ALA A 34 -26.74 -2.54 -3.44
N ASP A 35 -27.91 -3.10 -3.11
CA ASP A 35 -29.08 -3.14 -4.00
C ASP A 35 -29.55 -1.74 -4.45
N GLU A 36 -29.49 -0.76 -3.55
CA GLU A 36 -29.86 0.63 -3.86
C GLU A 36 -28.86 1.24 -4.87
N ALA A 37 -27.56 1.00 -4.67
CA ALA A 37 -26.53 1.49 -5.57
C ALA A 37 -26.63 0.87 -6.98
N ILE A 38 -26.94 -0.44 -7.04
CA ILE A 38 -27.18 -1.18 -8.28
C ILE A 38 -28.38 -0.59 -9.02
N GLU A 39 -29.51 -0.39 -8.34
CA GLU A 39 -30.70 0.19 -8.95
C GLU A 39 -30.50 1.64 -9.39
N ASN A 40 -29.73 2.44 -8.64
CA ASN A 40 -29.37 3.80 -9.03
C ASN A 40 -28.54 3.81 -10.33
N LEU A 41 -27.55 2.93 -10.44
CA LEU A 41 -26.74 2.80 -11.67
C LEU A 41 -27.60 2.34 -12.85
N ARG A 42 -28.45 1.33 -12.66
CA ARG A 42 -29.38 0.85 -13.70
C ARG A 42 -30.42 1.90 -14.09
N ALA A 43 -30.89 2.71 -13.15
CA ALA A 43 -31.77 3.84 -13.44
C ALA A 43 -31.06 4.90 -14.29
N LEU A 44 -29.79 5.21 -13.98
CA LEU A 44 -28.97 6.09 -14.80
C LEU A 44 -28.79 5.53 -16.23
N GLN A 45 -28.43 4.25 -16.37
CA GLN A 45 -28.31 3.60 -17.67
C GLN A 45 -29.60 3.70 -18.48
N ARG A 46 -30.75 3.35 -17.88
CA ARG A 46 -32.08 3.46 -18.51
C ARG A 46 -32.39 4.88 -18.98
N LEU A 47 -32.01 5.90 -18.20
CA LEU A 47 -32.20 7.29 -18.57
C LEU A 47 -31.33 7.68 -19.77
N LEU A 48 -30.04 7.34 -19.74
CA LEU A 48 -29.09 7.64 -20.82
C LEU A 48 -29.45 6.92 -22.13
N SER A 49 -29.96 5.69 -22.06
CA SER A 49 -30.43 4.96 -23.25
C SER A 49 -31.66 5.59 -23.90
N ARG A 50 -32.47 6.36 -23.15
CA ARG A 50 -33.67 7.04 -23.65
C ARG A 50 -33.41 8.48 -24.13
N ARG A 51 -32.38 9.14 -23.57
CA ARG A 51 -32.05 10.55 -23.79
C ARG A 51 -30.66 10.69 -24.38
N ALA A 52 -30.58 10.66 -25.71
CA ALA A 52 -29.31 10.74 -26.45
C ALA A 52 -28.56 12.06 -26.22
N ASP A 53 -29.28 13.15 -25.96
CA ASP A 53 -28.74 14.46 -25.59
C ASP A 53 -27.96 14.38 -24.27
N LEU A 54 -28.56 13.78 -23.23
CA LEU A 54 -27.91 13.62 -21.92
C LEU A 54 -26.73 12.67 -21.98
N LEU A 55 -26.85 11.61 -22.80
CA LEU A 55 -25.74 10.70 -23.07
C LEU A 55 -24.58 11.44 -23.75
N ALA A 56 -24.83 12.24 -24.77
CA ALA A 56 -23.79 13.02 -25.44
C ALA A 56 -23.06 13.97 -24.47
N ASN A 57 -23.80 14.66 -23.59
CA ASN A 57 -23.22 15.53 -22.56
C ASN A 57 -22.28 14.75 -21.63
N LEU A 58 -22.75 13.61 -21.10
CA LEU A 58 -21.95 12.80 -20.18
C LEU A 58 -20.73 12.18 -20.86
N ARG A 59 -20.87 11.72 -22.12
CA ARG A 59 -19.75 11.22 -22.94
C ARG A 59 -18.68 12.29 -23.13
N ALA A 60 -19.09 13.49 -23.52
CA ALA A 60 -18.17 14.62 -23.69
C ALA A 60 -17.46 14.96 -22.37
N ALA A 61 -18.20 14.96 -21.25
CA ALA A 61 -17.62 15.17 -19.93
C ALA A 61 -16.60 14.09 -19.53
N CYS A 62 -16.88 12.81 -19.80
CA CYS A 62 -15.92 11.71 -19.59
C CYS A 62 -14.64 11.93 -20.40
N LEU A 63 -14.76 12.24 -21.70
CA LEU A 63 -13.60 12.45 -22.56
C LEU A 63 -12.76 13.64 -22.09
N ARG A 64 -13.40 14.76 -21.72
CA ARG A 64 -12.72 15.92 -21.11
C ARG A 64 -11.97 15.53 -19.84
N LEU A 65 -12.60 14.76 -18.96
CA LEU A 65 -12.01 14.32 -17.70
C LEU A 65 -10.69 13.60 -17.90
N PHE A 66 -10.61 12.67 -18.87
CA PHE A 66 -9.38 11.93 -19.17
C PHE A 66 -8.37 12.72 -20.01
N ASN A 67 -8.82 13.66 -20.87
CA ASN A 67 -7.92 14.46 -21.71
C ASN A 67 -7.26 15.62 -20.97
N GLU A 68 -7.95 16.23 -20.00
CA GLU A 68 -7.49 17.46 -19.32
C GLU A 68 -6.70 17.18 -18.03
N ARG A 69 -6.77 15.97 -17.48
CA ARG A 69 -6.17 15.63 -16.18
C ARG A 69 -4.98 14.68 -16.31
N LYS A 70 -3.99 14.91 -15.47
CA LYS A 70 -2.81 14.04 -15.33
C LYS A 70 -3.19 12.77 -14.57
N GLN A 71 -2.91 11.60 -15.14
CA GLN A 71 -3.34 10.30 -14.61
C GLN A 71 -2.17 9.47 -14.07
N VAL A 72 -0.92 9.73 -14.50
CA VAL A 72 0.29 8.98 -14.08
C VAL A 72 0.31 8.69 -12.57
N THR A 73 0.16 9.71 -11.74
CA THR A 73 0.21 9.59 -10.27
C THR A 73 -0.87 8.64 -9.73
N MET A 74 -2.04 8.59 -10.38
CA MET A 74 -3.13 7.68 -10.00
C MET A 74 -2.68 6.22 -10.17
N TYR A 75 -2.10 5.86 -11.31
CA TYR A 75 -1.65 4.50 -11.58
C TYR A 75 -0.39 4.12 -10.78
N VAL A 76 0.53 5.07 -10.55
CA VAL A 76 1.83 4.83 -9.89
C VAL A 76 1.75 4.84 -8.36
N SER A 77 0.77 5.53 -7.76
CA SER A 77 0.76 5.72 -6.29
C SER A 77 -0.51 5.25 -5.58
N SER A 78 -1.66 5.22 -6.25
CA SER A 78 -2.93 4.89 -5.59
C SER A 78 -2.94 3.41 -5.17
N GLY A 79 -3.03 3.19 -3.86
CA GLY A 79 -3.10 1.84 -3.27
C GLY A 79 -1.76 1.12 -3.20
N LEU A 80 -0.67 1.77 -3.62
CA LEU A 80 0.68 1.23 -3.52
C LEU A 80 1.40 1.85 -2.31
N LEU A 81 2.33 1.09 -1.73
CA LEU A 81 3.16 1.58 -0.64
C LEU A 81 4.07 2.72 -1.12
N PRO A 82 4.15 3.84 -0.38
CA PRO A 82 4.96 4.98 -0.76
C PRO A 82 6.45 4.69 -0.63
N SER A 83 7.30 5.57 -1.17
CA SER A 83 8.76 5.49 -0.99
C SER A 83 9.22 5.88 0.41
N THR A 84 8.38 6.58 1.16
CA THR A 84 8.62 6.96 2.54
C THR A 84 8.66 5.72 3.43
N GLY A 85 9.63 5.66 4.35
CA GLY A 85 9.74 4.54 5.29
C GLY A 85 8.51 4.42 6.19
N PHE A 86 8.32 3.24 6.78
CA PHE A 86 7.10 2.87 7.53
C PHE A 86 6.61 3.93 8.54
N PHE A 87 7.54 4.46 9.33
CA PHE A 87 7.22 5.45 10.38
C PHE A 87 6.90 6.83 9.80
N SER A 88 7.57 7.23 8.71
CA SER A 88 7.29 8.49 8.03
C SER A 88 5.88 8.50 7.48
N GLU A 89 5.46 7.39 6.84
CA GLU A 89 4.12 7.26 6.29
C GLU A 89 3.04 7.19 7.38
N THR A 90 3.32 6.52 8.50
CA THR A 90 2.41 6.50 9.65
C THR A 90 2.21 7.92 10.20
N SER A 91 3.30 8.68 10.39
CA SER A 91 3.23 10.07 10.83
C SER A 91 2.50 10.95 9.82
N HIS A 92 2.73 10.74 8.52
CA HIS A 92 2.07 11.46 7.43
C HIS A 92 0.55 11.24 7.45
N ARG A 93 0.09 9.99 7.55
CA ARG A 93 -1.35 9.66 7.61
C ARG A 93 -2.04 10.21 8.86
N ILE A 94 -1.34 10.24 10.00
CA ILE A 94 -1.84 10.90 11.22
C ILE A 94 -1.92 12.41 11.01
N GLY A 95 -0.88 13.01 10.43
CA GLY A 95 -0.83 14.43 10.06
C GLY A 95 -1.96 14.84 9.13
N ASN A 96 -2.19 14.08 8.06
CA ASN A 96 -3.27 14.33 7.08
C ASN A 96 -4.68 14.25 7.67
N ARG A 97 -4.85 13.57 8.81
CA ARG A 97 -6.12 13.57 9.55
C ARG A 97 -6.34 14.86 10.34
N LEU A 98 -5.27 15.55 10.72
CA LEU A 98 -5.31 16.82 11.46
C LEU A 98 -5.25 18.04 10.52
N LEU A 99 -4.45 17.95 9.47
CA LEU A 99 -4.25 18.98 8.45
C LEU A 99 -4.29 18.31 7.06
N PRO A 100 -5.48 18.24 6.42
CA PRO A 100 -5.61 17.65 5.10
C PRO A 100 -4.73 18.39 4.09
N GLU A 101 -4.06 17.64 3.21
CA GLU A 101 -3.32 18.20 2.08
C GLU A 101 -4.24 18.93 1.11
N VAL A 102 -3.70 19.93 0.43
CA VAL A 102 -4.43 20.68 -0.60
C VAL A 102 -4.72 19.74 -1.77
N VAL A 103 -5.99 19.61 -2.13
CA VAL A 103 -6.45 18.76 -3.24
C VAL A 103 -6.16 19.47 -4.57
N ASP A 104 -5.29 18.90 -5.40
CA ASP A 104 -5.00 19.43 -6.74
C ASP A 104 -5.76 18.64 -7.80
N THR A 105 -6.95 19.10 -8.15
CA THR A 105 -7.84 18.41 -9.08
C THR A 105 -7.39 18.43 -10.54
N THR A 106 -6.21 19.00 -10.85
CA THR A 106 -5.53 18.78 -12.14
C THR A 106 -5.02 17.33 -12.26
N HIS A 107 -4.78 16.66 -11.13
CA HIS A 107 -4.46 15.25 -11.06
C HIS A 107 -5.74 14.42 -10.91
N LEU A 108 -5.90 13.39 -11.74
CA LEU A 108 -7.06 12.52 -11.72
C LEU A 108 -7.21 11.77 -10.39
N LYS A 109 -6.10 11.49 -9.71
CA LYS A 109 -6.07 10.90 -8.36
C LYS A 109 -6.84 11.76 -7.34
N ASP A 110 -6.50 13.04 -7.28
CA ASP A 110 -7.09 13.99 -6.34
C ASP A 110 -8.53 14.32 -6.72
N PHE A 111 -8.81 14.36 -8.01
CA PHE A 111 -10.18 14.42 -8.53
C PHE A 111 -11.02 13.20 -8.09
N LEU A 112 -10.51 11.98 -8.21
CA LEU A 112 -11.18 10.75 -7.77
C LEU A 112 -11.48 10.80 -6.26
N SER A 113 -10.50 11.25 -5.47
CA SER A 113 -10.65 11.48 -4.03
C SER A 113 -11.71 12.52 -3.69
N ALA A 114 -11.85 13.58 -4.49
CA ALA A 114 -12.83 14.63 -4.27
C ALA A 114 -14.28 14.14 -4.53
N ILE A 115 -14.48 13.30 -5.55
CA ILE A 115 -15.82 12.80 -5.91
C ILE A 115 -16.24 11.62 -5.01
N PHE A 116 -15.31 10.72 -4.69
CA PHE A 116 -15.47 9.61 -3.72
C PHE A 116 -14.90 10.00 -2.36
N HIS A 117 -15.47 11.06 -1.77
CA HIS A 117 -14.94 11.67 -0.55
C HIS A 117 -15.25 10.88 0.74
N ARG A 118 -16.13 9.86 0.70
CA ARG A 118 -16.43 9.06 1.89
C ARG A 118 -15.60 7.78 1.91
N VAL A 119 -15.06 7.45 3.08
CA VAL A 119 -14.24 6.25 3.30
C VAL A 119 -15.00 4.96 2.95
N ASP A 120 -16.32 4.94 3.14
CA ASP A 120 -17.19 3.80 2.88
C ASP A 120 -17.69 3.74 1.43
N ASP A 121 -17.31 4.69 0.56
CA ASP A 121 -17.69 4.66 -0.86
C ASP A 121 -17.18 3.41 -1.58
N GLU A 122 -16.03 2.89 -1.15
CA GLU A 122 -15.46 1.67 -1.70
C GLU A 122 -16.40 0.47 -1.57
N GLN A 123 -17.23 0.41 -0.52
CA GLN A 123 -18.07 -0.76 -0.25
C GLN A 123 -19.16 -0.90 -1.32
N TRP A 124 -19.91 0.18 -1.58
CA TRP A 124 -20.99 0.13 -2.56
C TRP A 124 -20.45 0.06 -3.99
N VAL A 125 -19.33 0.74 -4.29
CA VAL A 125 -18.71 0.68 -5.63
C VAL A 125 -18.25 -0.74 -5.96
N ASN A 126 -17.62 -1.42 -4.99
CA ASN A 126 -17.20 -2.81 -5.16
C ASN A 126 -18.37 -3.80 -5.19
N ALA A 127 -19.45 -3.50 -4.46
CA ALA A 127 -20.63 -4.37 -4.37
C ALA A 127 -21.50 -4.36 -5.64
N ILE A 128 -21.50 -3.30 -6.44
CA ILE A 128 -22.16 -3.30 -7.76
C ILE A 128 -21.48 -4.35 -8.65
N PRO A 129 -22.21 -5.28 -9.30
CA PRO A 129 -21.64 -6.28 -10.20
C PRO A 129 -20.80 -5.67 -11.32
N ASP A 130 -19.73 -6.38 -11.73
CA ASP A 130 -18.85 -5.91 -12.81
C ASP A 130 -19.64 -5.70 -14.12
N ASP A 131 -20.62 -6.57 -14.42
CA ASP A 131 -21.44 -6.48 -15.62
C ASP A 131 -22.26 -5.18 -15.70
N ASP A 132 -22.77 -4.67 -14.56
CA ASP A 132 -23.50 -3.40 -14.52
C ASP A 132 -22.56 -2.22 -14.83
N TRP A 133 -21.33 -2.26 -14.31
CA TRP A 133 -20.30 -1.25 -14.64
C TRP A 133 -19.83 -1.35 -16.09
N VAL A 134 -19.63 -2.57 -16.60
CA VAL A 134 -19.25 -2.81 -18.01
C VAL A 134 -20.33 -2.30 -18.95
N ALA A 135 -21.60 -2.57 -18.66
CA ALA A 135 -22.72 -2.04 -19.43
C ALA A 135 -22.78 -0.51 -19.40
N PHE A 136 -22.50 0.12 -18.25
CA PHE A 136 -22.43 1.57 -18.14
C PHE A 136 -21.27 2.15 -18.97
N LEU A 137 -20.09 1.54 -18.90
CA LEU A 137 -18.95 1.94 -19.71
C LEU A 137 -19.23 1.76 -21.21
N GLY A 138 -19.87 0.66 -21.61
CA GLY A 138 -20.28 0.42 -22.99
C GLY A 138 -21.25 1.49 -23.51
N LEU A 139 -22.19 1.96 -22.68
CA LEU A 139 -23.06 3.10 -23.02
C LEU A 139 -22.25 4.39 -23.23
N LEU A 140 -21.26 4.67 -22.39
CA LEU A 140 -20.43 5.88 -22.51
C LEU A 140 -19.50 5.82 -23.73
N VAL A 141 -18.87 4.69 -23.99
CA VAL A 141 -17.97 4.53 -25.14
C VAL A 141 -18.77 4.51 -26.45
N GLY A 142 -19.95 3.89 -26.45
CA GLY A 142 -20.76 3.66 -27.64
C GLY A 142 -20.17 2.58 -28.56
N HIS A 143 -20.82 2.36 -29.70
CA HIS A 143 -20.29 1.46 -30.73
C HIS A 143 -19.04 2.10 -31.36
N GLN A 144 -17.90 1.43 -31.18
CA GLN A 144 -16.65 1.79 -31.85
C GLN A 144 -16.44 0.86 -33.03
N SER A 145 -16.14 1.44 -34.19
CA SER A 145 -15.69 0.66 -35.34
C SER A 145 -14.29 0.10 -35.03
N PRO A 146 -14.07 -1.22 -35.17
CA PRO A 146 -12.73 -1.79 -35.08
C PRO A 146 -11.80 -1.08 -36.07
N MET A 147 -10.60 -0.75 -35.61
CA MET A 147 -9.54 -0.31 -36.50
C MET A 147 -8.75 -1.52 -36.98
N PHE A 148 -8.48 -1.58 -38.27
CA PHE A 148 -7.66 -2.61 -38.89
C PHE A 148 -6.18 -2.27 -38.74
N GLU A 149 -5.29 -3.23 -38.97
CA GLU A 149 -3.83 -3.05 -38.82
C GLU A 149 -3.25 -1.98 -39.76
N GLU A 150 -3.95 -1.68 -40.86
CA GLU A 150 -3.56 -0.64 -41.82
C GLU A 150 -3.97 0.77 -41.36
N ASP A 151 -4.81 0.89 -40.33
CA ASP A 151 -5.29 2.17 -39.82
C ASP A 151 -4.31 2.77 -38.80
N ALA A 152 -4.11 4.08 -38.89
CA ALA A 152 -3.36 4.86 -37.92
C ALA A 152 -4.22 6.00 -37.36
N ASN A 153 -4.06 6.28 -36.08
CA ASN A 153 -4.72 7.42 -35.43
C ASN A 153 -3.82 8.05 -34.38
N ALA A 154 -4.18 9.26 -33.94
CA ALA A 154 -3.50 9.89 -32.81
C ALA A 154 -3.66 9.00 -31.56
N LEU A 155 -2.56 8.82 -30.81
CA LEU A 155 -2.57 8.08 -29.56
C LEU A 155 -3.45 8.81 -28.52
N PRO A 156 -4.52 8.18 -28.00
CA PRO A 156 -5.39 8.81 -27.00
C PRO A 156 -4.61 9.21 -25.75
N GLN A 157 -4.97 10.35 -25.13
CA GLN A 157 -4.27 10.85 -23.95
C GLN A 157 -4.29 9.83 -22.79
N ALA A 158 -5.42 9.15 -22.56
CA ALA A 158 -5.52 8.11 -21.53
C ALA A 158 -4.53 6.94 -21.75
N VAL A 159 -4.34 6.52 -23.00
CA VAL A 159 -3.37 5.46 -23.35
C VAL A 159 -1.94 5.95 -23.13
N ARG A 160 -1.64 7.19 -23.54
CA ARG A 160 -0.35 7.84 -23.29
C ARG A 160 -0.01 7.91 -21.80
N GLU A 161 -0.97 8.27 -20.97
CA GLU A 161 -0.81 8.33 -19.50
C GLU A 161 -0.57 6.95 -18.87
N VAL A 162 -1.19 5.89 -19.40
CA VAL A 162 -0.91 4.50 -18.97
C VAL A 162 0.50 4.08 -19.36
N LEU A 163 0.94 4.36 -20.59
CA LEU A 163 2.31 4.09 -21.03
C LEU A 163 3.34 4.86 -20.18
N GLU A 164 3.04 6.11 -19.82
CA GLU A 164 3.88 6.90 -18.94
C GLU A 164 3.94 6.32 -17.52
N ALA A 165 2.80 5.87 -16.98
CA ALA A 165 2.77 5.19 -15.69
C ALA A 165 3.60 3.90 -15.68
N LEU A 166 3.53 3.11 -16.75
CA LEU A 166 4.37 1.92 -16.94
C LEU A 166 5.85 2.27 -16.90
N ARG A 167 6.27 3.33 -17.60
CA ARG A 167 7.65 3.84 -17.57
C ARG A 167 8.10 4.15 -16.14
N VAL A 168 7.30 4.92 -15.39
CA VAL A 168 7.63 5.30 -14.01
C VAL A 168 7.70 4.09 -13.08
N LEU A 169 6.72 3.18 -13.15
CA LEU A 169 6.69 1.96 -12.34
C LEU A 169 7.93 1.09 -12.59
N SER A 170 8.37 0.99 -13.84
CA SER A 170 9.56 0.21 -14.18
C SER A 170 10.84 0.77 -13.59
N PHE A 171 11.02 2.08 -13.61
CA PHE A 171 12.14 2.72 -12.91
C PHE A 171 12.08 2.48 -11.39
N HIS A 172 10.88 2.46 -10.80
CA HIS A 172 10.71 2.10 -9.39
C HIS A 172 11.08 0.65 -9.10
N VAL A 173 10.69 -0.29 -9.97
CA VAL A 173 11.07 -1.72 -9.87
C VAL A 173 12.59 -1.86 -9.93
N SER A 174 13.26 -1.23 -10.91
CA SER A 174 14.72 -1.24 -11.03
C SER A 174 15.41 -0.66 -9.79
N ALA A 175 14.94 0.49 -9.31
CA ALA A 175 15.53 1.16 -8.15
C ALA A 175 15.40 0.35 -6.85
N ILE A 176 14.25 -0.32 -6.63
CA ILE A 176 14.05 -1.16 -5.44
C ILE A 176 14.82 -2.48 -5.59
N GLY A 177 14.82 -3.08 -6.78
CA GLY A 177 15.46 -4.36 -7.07
C GLY A 177 16.98 -4.36 -6.90
N LEU A 178 17.62 -3.21 -7.06
CA LEU A 178 19.06 -3.00 -6.88
C LEU A 178 19.43 -2.42 -5.51
N ASP A 179 18.49 -2.34 -4.57
CA ASP A 179 18.77 -1.84 -3.24
C ASP A 179 19.73 -2.77 -2.48
N ARG A 180 20.66 -2.17 -1.72
CA ARG A 180 21.71 -2.89 -0.98
C ARG A 180 21.17 -3.94 -0.02
N GLU A 181 19.97 -3.75 0.55
CA GLU A 181 19.37 -4.75 1.44
C GLU A 181 18.94 -6.01 0.67
N LEU A 182 18.51 -5.88 -0.58
CA LEU A 182 18.14 -7.01 -1.44
C LEU A 182 19.39 -7.75 -1.91
N VAL A 183 20.40 -7.02 -2.39
CA VAL A 183 21.69 -7.57 -2.82
C VAL A 183 22.37 -8.34 -1.68
N ARG A 184 22.30 -7.84 -0.44
CA ARG A 184 22.86 -8.54 0.72
C ARG A 184 22.21 -9.92 0.94
N ILE A 185 20.95 -10.11 0.56
CA ILE A 185 20.20 -11.36 0.74
C ILE A 185 20.35 -12.30 -0.47
N ASP A 186 20.45 -11.72 -1.66
CA ASP A 186 20.74 -12.47 -2.88
C ASP A 186 21.90 -11.80 -3.65
N PRO A 187 23.16 -12.15 -3.32
CA PRO A 187 24.34 -11.60 -4.00
C PRO A 187 24.37 -11.87 -5.50
N ASN A 188 23.67 -12.91 -5.97
CA ASN A 188 23.56 -13.24 -7.39
C ASN A 188 22.92 -12.11 -8.21
N LEU A 189 22.26 -11.14 -7.56
CA LEU A 189 21.73 -9.93 -8.19
C LEU A 189 22.82 -8.99 -8.75
N GLU A 190 24.06 -9.09 -8.27
CA GLU A 190 25.21 -8.32 -8.77
C GLU A 190 26.05 -9.09 -9.81
N GLU A 191 25.97 -10.43 -9.83
CA GLU A 191 26.87 -11.27 -10.63
C GLU A 191 26.51 -11.31 -12.13
N HIS A 192 25.25 -11.05 -12.48
CA HIS A 192 24.73 -11.10 -13.85
C HIS A 192 23.91 -9.83 -14.17
N GLU A 193 23.50 -9.67 -15.42
CA GLU A 193 22.52 -8.64 -15.79
C GLU A 193 21.25 -8.81 -14.93
N SER A 194 20.98 -7.82 -14.08
CA SER A 194 19.86 -7.88 -13.14
C SER A 194 18.53 -7.93 -13.90
N PRO A 195 17.64 -8.91 -13.65
CA PRO A 195 16.32 -8.95 -14.30
C PRO A 195 15.48 -7.68 -14.04
N PHE A 196 15.74 -6.98 -12.93
CA PHE A 196 15.10 -5.69 -12.65
C PHE A 196 15.56 -4.55 -13.57
N LEU A 197 16.77 -4.63 -14.12
CA LEU A 197 17.25 -3.72 -15.17
C LEU A 197 16.77 -4.18 -16.55
N ALA A 198 16.87 -5.48 -16.83
CA ALA A 198 16.42 -6.06 -18.09
C ALA A 198 14.93 -5.78 -18.35
N GLN A 199 14.06 -5.91 -17.33
CA GLN A 199 12.63 -5.56 -17.48
C GLN A 199 12.42 -4.10 -17.85
N ASN A 200 13.30 -3.18 -17.43
CA ASN A 200 13.17 -1.77 -17.78
C ASN A 200 13.50 -1.52 -19.25
N ALA A 201 14.58 -2.11 -19.75
CA ALA A 201 14.94 -2.04 -21.16
C ALA A 201 13.81 -2.62 -22.04
N GLU A 202 13.30 -3.80 -21.71
CA GLU A 202 12.20 -4.44 -22.43
C GLU A 202 10.89 -3.63 -22.35
N LEU A 203 10.56 -3.05 -21.19
CA LEU A 203 9.34 -2.24 -21.06
C LEU A 203 9.43 -0.93 -21.86
N LEU A 204 10.59 -0.27 -21.88
CA LEU A 204 10.80 0.92 -22.69
C LEU A 204 10.67 0.60 -24.19
N SER A 205 11.21 -0.54 -24.62
CA SER A 205 11.02 -1.05 -25.98
C SER A 205 9.54 -1.33 -26.28
N TYR A 206 8.83 -2.00 -25.37
CA TYR A 206 7.40 -2.26 -25.48
C TYR A 206 6.59 -0.95 -25.60
N ILE A 207 6.88 0.07 -24.79
CA ILE A 207 6.20 1.37 -24.85
C ILE A 207 6.38 2.03 -26.22
N GLN A 208 7.61 2.02 -26.74
CA GLN A 208 7.91 2.58 -28.05
C GLN A 208 7.16 1.83 -29.15
N HIS A 209 7.25 0.50 -29.17
CA HIS A 209 6.53 -0.33 -30.15
C HIS A 209 5.01 -0.16 -30.06
N TYR A 210 4.45 -0.03 -28.86
CA TYR A 210 3.01 0.18 -28.69
C TYR A 210 2.57 1.53 -29.27
N SER A 211 3.34 2.58 -29.03
CA SER A 211 3.08 3.90 -29.60
C SER A 211 3.18 3.86 -31.13
N ASP A 212 4.25 3.27 -31.66
CA ASP A 212 4.50 3.19 -33.10
C ASP A 212 3.41 2.37 -33.80
N TRP A 213 3.02 1.24 -33.22
CA TRP A 213 1.90 0.43 -33.68
C TRP A 213 0.60 1.25 -33.76
N TRP A 214 0.32 2.08 -32.76
CA TRP A 214 -0.91 2.87 -32.72
C TRP A 214 -0.95 3.96 -33.80
N THR A 215 0.17 4.66 -33.99
CA THR A 215 0.24 5.90 -34.77
C THR A 215 0.77 5.72 -36.20
N THR A 216 1.34 4.56 -36.52
CA THR A 216 1.99 4.32 -37.82
C THR A 216 1.25 3.26 -38.61
N PRO A 217 0.81 3.55 -39.87
CA PRO A 217 0.16 2.57 -40.72
C PRO A 217 1.06 1.36 -40.98
N GLY A 218 0.54 0.14 -40.82
CA GLY A 218 1.27 -1.09 -41.15
C GLY A 218 2.46 -1.41 -40.22
N ALA A 219 2.57 -0.74 -39.07
CA ALA A 219 3.58 -1.07 -38.07
C ALA A 219 3.34 -2.48 -37.50
N LEU A 220 4.43 -3.25 -37.36
CA LEU A 220 4.37 -4.61 -36.85
C LEU A 220 3.89 -4.63 -35.41
N ILE A 221 2.98 -5.56 -35.11
CA ILE A 221 2.60 -5.87 -33.74
C ILE A 221 3.77 -6.61 -33.07
N ALA A 222 4.52 -5.90 -32.21
CA ALA A 222 5.56 -6.53 -31.40
C ALA A 222 4.94 -7.47 -30.36
N ASP A 223 5.52 -8.64 -30.16
CA ASP A 223 5.09 -9.56 -29.09
C ASP A 223 5.52 -9.01 -27.71
N ASP A 224 4.67 -9.13 -26.70
CA ASP A 224 4.98 -8.74 -25.31
C ASP A 224 5.59 -9.89 -24.50
N LYS A 225 5.77 -11.08 -25.09
CA LYS A 225 6.37 -12.26 -24.44
C LYS A 225 7.70 -11.97 -23.75
N HIS A 226 8.62 -11.23 -24.38
CA HIS A 226 9.94 -10.96 -23.78
C HIS A 226 9.80 -10.14 -22.49
N LEU A 227 8.97 -9.09 -22.52
CA LEU A 227 8.63 -8.31 -21.33
C LEU A 227 8.00 -9.20 -20.25
N MET A 228 7.05 -10.06 -20.61
CA MET A 228 6.40 -10.96 -19.66
C MET A 228 7.37 -11.94 -19.00
N VAL A 229 8.34 -12.46 -19.77
CA VAL A 229 9.42 -13.30 -19.22
C VAL A 229 10.26 -12.53 -18.21
N MET A 230 10.65 -11.29 -18.51
CA MET A 230 11.43 -10.46 -17.58
C MET A 230 10.64 -10.10 -16.31
N LEU A 231 9.35 -9.80 -16.43
CA LEU A 231 8.48 -9.54 -15.28
C LEU A 231 8.29 -10.79 -14.40
N HIS A 232 8.16 -11.97 -15.01
CA HIS A 232 8.10 -13.24 -14.30
C HIS A 232 9.41 -13.52 -13.54
N GLN A 233 10.55 -13.31 -14.17
CA GLN A 233 11.86 -13.45 -13.50
C GLN A 233 12.02 -12.49 -12.32
N CYS A 234 11.51 -11.27 -12.43
CA CYS A 234 11.47 -10.32 -11.31
C CYS A 234 10.64 -10.86 -10.13
N ASP A 235 9.49 -11.48 -10.39
CA ASP A 235 8.66 -12.09 -9.35
C ASP A 235 9.35 -13.32 -8.72
N GLU A 236 9.97 -14.19 -9.52
CA GLU A 236 10.73 -15.34 -9.00
C GLU A 236 11.85 -14.93 -8.04
N ILE A 237 12.59 -13.87 -8.40
CA ILE A 237 13.60 -13.26 -7.54
C ILE A 237 12.96 -12.71 -6.26
N LEU A 238 11.87 -11.97 -6.38
CA LEU A 238 11.15 -11.43 -5.22
C LEU A 238 10.74 -12.54 -4.24
N GLN A 239 10.16 -13.65 -4.73
CA GLN A 239 9.77 -14.79 -3.90
C GLN A 239 11.00 -15.47 -3.26
N ARG A 240 12.09 -15.63 -4.02
CA ARG A 240 13.35 -16.19 -3.52
C ARG A 240 13.95 -15.32 -2.41
N VAL A 241 14.01 -14.00 -2.59
CA VAL A 241 14.50 -13.05 -1.60
C VAL A 241 13.62 -13.11 -0.35
N ARG A 242 12.28 -13.11 -0.49
CA ARG A 242 11.35 -13.29 0.64
C ARG A 242 11.62 -14.58 1.43
N LYS A 243 11.82 -15.70 0.74
CA LYS A 243 12.13 -17.00 1.36
C LYS A 243 13.48 -17.04 2.07
N ARG A 244 14.50 -16.34 1.56
CA ARG A 244 15.80 -16.22 2.24
C ARG A 244 15.74 -15.26 3.42
N ALA A 245 15.04 -14.15 3.26
CA ALA A 245 14.89 -13.13 4.28
C ALA A 245 14.18 -13.69 5.55
N THR A 246 13.20 -14.58 5.39
CA THR A 246 12.54 -15.28 6.51
C THR A 246 13.47 -16.22 7.28
N ARG A 247 14.53 -16.76 6.66
CA ARG A 247 15.50 -17.66 7.31
C ARG A 247 16.65 -16.93 8.00
N ILE A 248 17.15 -15.86 7.40
CA ILE A 248 18.34 -15.11 7.88
C ILE A 248 17.94 -13.98 8.83
N GLY A 249 16.66 -13.58 8.79
CA GLY A 249 16.15 -12.38 9.43
C GLY A 249 16.03 -11.23 8.43
N THR A 250 14.83 -10.65 8.33
CA THR A 250 14.52 -9.44 7.56
C THR A 250 14.88 -8.14 8.29
N SER A 251 14.62 -6.98 7.70
CA SER A 251 14.41 -5.71 8.41
C SER A 251 12.98 -5.24 8.10
N LEU A 252 12.38 -4.36 8.91
CA LEU A 252 11.07 -3.79 8.58
C LEU A 252 11.14 -3.03 7.24
N THR A 253 12.24 -2.32 7.02
CA THR A 253 12.55 -1.61 5.78
C THR A 253 12.58 -2.54 4.57
N LEU A 254 13.26 -3.68 4.68
CA LEU A 254 13.31 -4.69 3.64
C LEU A 254 11.93 -5.27 3.37
N THR A 255 11.18 -5.67 4.41
CA THR A 255 9.82 -6.19 4.26
C THR A 255 8.95 -5.21 3.48
N PHE A 256 9.03 -3.92 3.83
CA PHE A 256 8.32 -2.85 3.15
C PHE A 256 8.74 -2.69 1.68
N LYS A 257 10.05 -2.72 1.40
CA LYS A 257 10.58 -2.69 0.02
C LYS A 257 10.11 -3.87 -0.82
N LEU A 258 10.15 -5.09 -0.28
CA LEU A 258 9.71 -6.29 -0.98
C LEU A 258 8.20 -6.25 -1.28
N GLU A 259 7.40 -5.77 -0.34
CA GLU A 259 5.96 -5.58 -0.56
C GLU A 259 5.67 -4.49 -1.58
N ARG A 260 6.42 -3.38 -1.56
CA ARG A 260 6.31 -2.32 -2.56
C ARG A 260 6.73 -2.79 -3.95
N LEU A 261 7.79 -3.60 -4.04
CA LEU A 261 8.25 -4.23 -5.29
C LEU A 261 7.17 -5.15 -5.86
N ARG A 262 6.55 -6.00 -5.03
CA ARG A 262 5.40 -6.85 -5.41
C ARG A 262 4.28 -6.03 -6.03
N GLN A 263 3.87 -4.97 -5.33
CA GLN A 263 2.76 -4.11 -5.74
C GLN A 263 3.03 -3.38 -7.06
N HIS A 264 4.28 -2.94 -7.29
CA HIS A 264 4.67 -2.34 -8.56
C HIS A 264 4.65 -3.35 -9.70
N LEU A 265 5.17 -4.56 -9.50
CA LEU A 265 5.11 -5.64 -10.51
C LEU A 265 3.67 -6.03 -10.84
N GLU A 266 2.80 -6.15 -9.83
CA GLU A 266 1.36 -6.41 -10.04
C GLU A 266 0.69 -5.30 -10.83
N ARG A 267 0.96 -4.03 -10.49
CA ARG A 267 0.41 -2.90 -11.25
C ARG A 267 0.91 -2.87 -12.69
N ILE A 268 2.19 -3.17 -12.93
CA ILE A 268 2.73 -3.27 -14.31
C ILE A 268 1.97 -4.34 -15.08
N ASN A 269 1.85 -5.55 -14.53
CA ASN A 269 1.09 -6.64 -15.17
C ASN A 269 -0.36 -6.25 -15.46
N GLU A 270 -1.01 -5.53 -14.53
CA GLU A 270 -2.38 -5.05 -14.73
C GLU A 270 -2.52 -4.10 -15.91
N LEU A 271 -1.60 -3.15 -16.03
CA LEU A 271 -1.61 -2.13 -17.08
C LEU A 271 -1.16 -2.70 -18.44
N VAL A 272 -0.17 -3.58 -18.48
CA VAL A 272 0.25 -4.23 -19.75
C VAL A 272 -0.89 -5.10 -20.30
N ALA A 273 -1.57 -5.88 -19.44
CA ALA A 273 -2.70 -6.66 -19.90
C ALA A 273 -3.90 -5.79 -20.34
N LEU A 274 -4.09 -4.61 -19.73
CA LEU A 274 -5.09 -3.63 -20.18
C LEU A 274 -4.78 -3.13 -21.60
N LEU A 275 -3.51 -2.79 -21.83
CA LEU A 275 -3.05 -2.38 -23.16
C LEU A 275 -3.12 -3.53 -24.17
N GLY A 276 -2.89 -4.77 -23.73
CA GLY A 276 -3.03 -5.99 -24.55
C GLY A 276 -4.46 -6.21 -25.05
N GLU A 277 -5.46 -6.11 -24.16
CA GLU A 277 -6.88 -6.19 -24.54
C GLU A 277 -7.28 -5.08 -25.51
N LEU A 278 -6.82 -3.84 -25.25
CA LEU A 278 -7.05 -2.72 -26.15
C LEU A 278 -6.35 -2.90 -27.51
N ARG A 279 -5.22 -3.62 -27.56
CA ARG A 279 -4.43 -3.83 -28.78
C ARG A 279 -5.17 -4.68 -29.82
N THR A 280 -6.09 -5.55 -29.41
CA THR A 280 -6.74 -6.51 -30.31
C THR A 280 -7.55 -5.82 -31.41
N ARG A 281 -8.36 -4.82 -31.06
CA ARG A 281 -9.21 -4.10 -32.04
C ARG A 281 -9.18 -2.57 -31.92
N ARG A 282 -8.38 -2.02 -31.00
CA ARG A 282 -8.41 -0.60 -30.58
C ARG A 282 -9.80 -0.15 -30.10
N VAL A 283 -10.56 -1.09 -29.50
CA VAL A 283 -11.91 -0.88 -28.97
C VAL A 283 -11.87 -0.95 -27.45
N VAL A 284 -12.38 0.08 -26.79
CA VAL A 284 -12.41 0.19 -25.32
C VAL A 284 -13.37 -0.84 -24.70
N GLU A 285 -14.40 -1.26 -25.43
CA GLU A 285 -15.35 -2.30 -25.00
C GLU A 285 -14.65 -3.64 -24.70
N ASP A 286 -13.62 -4.01 -25.48
CA ASP A 286 -12.86 -5.25 -25.25
C ASP A 286 -12.09 -5.20 -23.92
N ALA A 287 -11.60 -4.03 -23.56
CA ALA A 287 -10.88 -3.79 -22.31
C ALA A 287 -11.82 -3.43 -21.14
N ALA A 288 -13.14 -3.34 -21.36
CA ALA A 288 -14.08 -2.83 -20.38
C ALA A 288 -14.06 -3.60 -19.05
N PRO A 289 -14.05 -4.94 -19.01
CA PRO A 289 -14.00 -5.69 -17.74
C PRO A 289 -12.74 -5.35 -16.92
N ARG A 290 -11.60 -5.18 -17.59
CA ARG A 290 -10.33 -4.85 -16.93
C ARG A 290 -10.27 -3.39 -16.50
N ILE A 291 -10.83 -2.47 -17.28
CA ILE A 291 -11.00 -1.06 -16.89
C ILE A 291 -11.86 -0.96 -15.62
N VAL A 292 -12.98 -1.69 -15.56
CA VAL A 292 -13.88 -1.72 -14.40
C VAL A 292 -13.16 -2.26 -13.16
N ARG A 293 -12.41 -3.36 -13.30
CA ARG A 293 -11.62 -3.91 -12.19
C ARG A 293 -10.57 -2.93 -11.68
N LEU A 294 -9.84 -2.28 -12.60
CA LEU A 294 -8.86 -1.26 -12.25
C LEU A 294 -9.51 -0.07 -11.56
N PHE A 295 -10.63 0.42 -12.08
CA PHE A 295 -11.43 1.49 -11.49
C PHE A 295 -11.83 1.17 -10.04
N LYS A 296 -12.41 -0.01 -9.80
CA LYS A 296 -12.78 -0.48 -8.45
C LYS A 296 -11.60 -0.52 -7.49
N THR A 297 -10.45 -1.05 -7.94
CA THR A 297 -9.21 -1.08 -7.16
C THR A 297 -8.73 0.33 -6.82
N LEU A 298 -8.77 1.27 -7.76
CA LEU A 298 -8.34 2.66 -7.56
C LEU A 298 -9.29 3.43 -6.64
N VAL A 299 -10.60 3.27 -6.78
CA VAL A 299 -11.59 3.86 -5.87
C VAL A 299 -11.37 3.37 -4.44
N ARG A 300 -11.21 2.06 -4.27
CA ARG A 300 -10.94 1.48 -2.94
C ARG A 300 -9.65 2.02 -2.34
N ALA A 301 -8.60 2.13 -3.15
CA ALA A 301 -7.32 2.68 -2.72
C ALA A 301 -7.45 4.13 -2.23
N GLU A 302 -8.13 4.99 -2.98
CA GLU A 302 -8.28 6.40 -2.63
C GLU A 302 -9.23 6.60 -1.44
N CYS A 303 -10.32 5.84 -1.32
CA CYS A 303 -11.22 5.92 -0.16
C CYS A 303 -10.52 5.51 1.14
N ARG A 304 -9.61 4.53 1.07
CA ARG A 304 -8.91 3.97 2.24
C ARG A 304 -7.51 4.55 2.46
N LYS A 305 -7.11 5.59 1.72
CA LYS A 305 -5.74 6.15 1.77
C LYS A 305 -5.32 6.69 3.13
N ASN A 306 -6.25 7.06 4.01
CA ASN A 306 -5.96 7.55 5.36
C ASN A 306 -6.22 6.51 6.46
N ILE A 307 -6.60 5.27 6.11
CA ILE A 307 -6.87 4.22 7.09
C ILE A 307 -5.57 3.54 7.48
N LEU A 308 -5.17 3.71 8.75
CA LEU A 308 -3.96 3.09 9.30
C LEU A 308 -4.09 1.58 9.47
N SER A 309 -5.28 1.06 9.80
CA SER A 309 -5.45 -0.39 10.01
C SER A 309 -5.10 -1.22 8.78
N ASP A 310 -5.33 -0.70 7.58
CA ASP A 310 -5.02 -1.40 6.33
C ASP A 310 -3.52 -1.42 6.05
N TYR A 311 -2.85 -0.33 6.44
CA TYR A 311 -1.41 -0.19 6.37
C TYR A 311 -0.70 -1.08 7.39
N TRP A 312 -1.28 -1.22 8.59
CA TRP A 312 -0.73 -2.03 9.69
C TRP A 312 -1.06 -3.51 9.54
N GLY A 313 -2.29 -3.87 9.17
CA GLY A 313 -2.79 -5.25 9.13
C GLY A 313 -2.00 -6.21 8.22
N LYS A 314 -1.38 -5.69 7.15
CA LYS A 314 -0.51 -6.49 6.27
C LYS A 314 0.93 -6.67 6.80
N ASN A 315 1.35 -5.85 7.77
CA ASN A 315 2.72 -5.79 8.28
C ASN A 315 2.85 -6.24 9.75
N VAL A 316 1.74 -6.29 10.50
CA VAL A 316 1.71 -6.65 11.93
C VAL A 316 2.10 -8.10 12.19
N GLU A 317 1.78 -9.05 11.31
CA GLU A 317 2.19 -10.45 11.46
C GLU A 317 3.73 -10.57 11.49
N LEU A 318 4.42 -9.83 10.61
CA LEU A 318 5.88 -9.77 10.53
C LEU A 318 6.52 -8.97 11.67
N LEU A 319 5.82 -7.95 12.21
CA LEU A 319 6.25 -7.18 13.39
C LEU A 319 6.08 -7.98 14.70
N SER A 320 5.00 -8.74 14.83
CA SER A 320 4.69 -9.53 16.03
C SER A 320 5.71 -10.65 16.25
N LEU A 321 6.10 -11.35 15.18
CA LEU A 321 7.18 -12.34 15.21
C LEU A 321 8.51 -11.73 15.71
N ARG A 322 8.79 -10.47 15.35
CA ARG A 322 10.05 -9.80 15.70
C ARG A 322 10.08 -9.14 17.06
N MET A 323 8.94 -8.61 17.53
CA MET A 323 8.84 -8.15 18.91
C MET A 323 9.07 -9.32 19.88
N THR A 324 8.63 -10.53 19.49
CA THR A 324 8.89 -11.79 20.19
C THR A 324 10.37 -12.18 20.13
N GLU A 325 11.03 -12.13 18.95
CA GLU A 325 12.46 -12.46 18.81
C GLU A 325 13.42 -11.43 19.46
N SER A 326 13.11 -10.14 19.38
CA SER A 326 13.95 -9.09 19.97
C SER A 326 13.83 -9.06 21.50
N ALA A 327 12.67 -9.42 22.05
CA ALA A 327 12.51 -9.63 23.49
C ALA A 327 13.30 -10.87 23.95
N SER A 328 13.34 -11.93 23.13
CA SER A 328 14.10 -13.17 23.41
C SER A 328 15.61 -12.93 23.54
N LYS A 329 16.23 -12.17 22.61
CA LYS A 329 17.68 -11.82 22.70
C LYS A 329 18.08 -11.01 23.94
N THR A 330 17.12 -10.33 24.58
CA THR A 330 17.38 -9.56 25.80
C THR A 330 17.07 -10.37 27.07
N GLY A 331 16.35 -11.49 26.93
CA GLY A 331 15.86 -12.34 28.02
C GLY A 331 16.78 -13.50 28.41
N GLU A 332 17.71 -13.91 27.55
CA GLU A 332 18.64 -15.03 27.84
C GLU A 332 19.50 -14.78 29.10
N LYS A 333 19.78 -13.52 29.45
CA LYS A 333 20.55 -13.17 30.67
C LYS A 333 19.76 -13.36 31.97
N TYR A 334 18.47 -13.66 31.92
CA TYR A 334 17.61 -13.84 33.09
C TYR A 334 17.14 -15.28 33.31
N ILE A 335 17.65 -16.24 32.53
CA ILE A 335 17.33 -17.66 32.68
C ILE A 335 18.60 -18.38 33.12
N THR A 336 18.63 -18.82 34.38
CA THR A 336 19.79 -19.53 34.95
C THR A 336 19.60 -21.03 34.76
N ASN A 337 20.48 -21.68 34.00
CA ASN A 337 20.47 -23.12 33.76
C ASN A 337 21.48 -23.88 34.65
N SER A 338 22.32 -23.17 35.41
CA SER A 338 23.31 -23.74 36.32
C SER A 338 23.30 -23.10 37.71
N ARG A 339 23.81 -23.82 38.72
CA ARG A 339 23.93 -23.30 40.10
C ARG A 339 24.84 -22.06 40.19
N GLY A 340 25.82 -21.92 39.30
CA GLY A 340 26.70 -20.75 39.25
C GLY A 340 25.99 -19.50 38.72
N GLU A 341 25.15 -19.65 37.71
CA GLU A 341 24.32 -18.56 37.17
C GLU A 341 23.28 -18.06 38.19
N TYR A 342 22.76 -18.94 39.04
CA TYR A 342 21.85 -18.57 40.13
C TYR A 342 22.51 -17.58 41.12
N PHE A 343 23.76 -17.83 41.53
CA PHE A 343 24.49 -16.91 42.39
C PHE A 343 24.88 -15.61 41.66
N GLY A 344 25.17 -15.67 40.36
CA GLY A 344 25.38 -14.48 39.53
C GLY A 344 24.13 -13.60 39.46
N MET A 345 22.95 -14.20 39.30
CA MET A 345 21.67 -13.49 39.33
C MET A 345 21.37 -12.92 40.70
N LEU A 346 21.65 -13.66 41.79
CA LEU A 346 21.47 -13.17 43.16
C LEU A 346 22.34 -11.95 43.44
N ALA A 347 23.61 -11.96 43.01
CA ALA A 347 24.53 -10.83 43.15
C ALA A 347 24.06 -9.61 42.33
N SER A 348 23.60 -9.82 41.11
CA SER A 348 23.03 -8.77 40.25
C SER A 348 21.74 -8.19 40.84
N ALA A 349 20.88 -9.03 41.43
CA ALA A 349 19.66 -8.59 42.11
C ALA A 349 19.96 -7.83 43.41
N ALA A 350 20.96 -8.26 44.18
CA ALA A 350 21.42 -7.55 45.36
C ALA A 350 21.97 -6.15 45.01
N LEU A 351 22.72 -6.03 43.92
CA LEU A 351 23.20 -4.75 43.40
C LEU A 351 22.04 -3.82 42.99
N GLY A 352 21.06 -4.35 42.25
CA GLY A 352 19.84 -3.62 41.89
C GLY A 352 19.05 -3.16 43.12
N GLY A 353 18.87 -4.04 44.11
CA GLY A 353 18.20 -3.76 45.37
C GLY A 353 18.90 -2.68 46.20
N LEU A 354 20.24 -2.71 46.27
CA LEU A 354 21.05 -1.69 46.95
C LEU A 354 20.83 -0.31 46.35
N ILE A 355 20.86 -0.20 45.02
CA ILE A 355 20.67 1.08 44.33
C ILE A 355 19.24 1.58 44.52
N ILE A 356 18.23 0.70 44.47
CA ILE A 356 16.84 1.07 44.74
C ILE A 356 16.65 1.56 46.19
N ALA A 357 17.28 0.92 47.16
CA ALA A 357 17.25 1.36 48.55
C ALA A 357 17.86 2.76 48.70
N PHE A 358 18.98 3.02 48.00
CA PHE A 358 19.59 4.35 47.97
C PHE A 358 18.70 5.39 47.29
N MET A 359 18.04 5.06 46.17
CA MET A 359 17.08 5.95 45.51
C MET A 359 15.90 6.30 46.43
N ALA A 360 15.39 5.32 47.17
CA ALA A 360 14.29 5.52 48.13
C ALA A 360 14.74 6.40 49.32
N ALA A 361 15.93 6.16 49.87
CA ALA A 361 16.50 7.00 50.92
C ALA A 361 16.70 8.45 50.45
N ASN A 362 17.26 8.65 49.25
CA ASN A 362 17.41 9.98 48.66
C ASN A 362 16.06 10.66 48.42
N LYS A 363 15.03 9.92 48.01
CA LYS A 363 13.68 10.50 47.85
C LYS A 363 13.15 11.08 49.16
N ILE A 364 13.36 10.39 50.29
CA ILE A 364 12.93 10.87 51.62
C ILE A 364 13.67 12.18 51.98
N VAL A 365 14.98 12.24 51.71
CA VAL A 365 15.79 13.43 51.95
C VAL A 365 15.41 14.59 51.02
N LEU A 366 15.15 14.31 49.74
CA LEU A 366 14.73 15.34 48.77
C LEU A 366 13.34 15.90 49.11
N GLY A 367 12.41 15.05 49.57
CA GLY A 367 11.07 15.47 49.97
C GLY A 367 11.02 16.26 51.29
N SER A 368 12.04 16.16 52.15
CA SER A 368 12.10 16.91 53.41
C SER A 368 12.70 18.32 53.29
N GLN A 369 13.12 18.73 52.08
CA GLN A 369 13.83 20.00 51.84
C GLN A 369 12.89 21.21 51.64
N GLY A 370 11.58 21.01 51.54
CA GLY A 370 10.60 22.10 51.42
C GLY A 370 10.72 22.91 50.12
N TRP A 371 11.15 22.28 49.02
CA TRP A 371 11.31 22.94 47.73
C TRP A 371 9.97 23.31 47.08
N ALA A 372 10.01 24.22 46.12
CA ALA A 372 8.85 24.52 45.29
C ALA A 372 8.42 23.26 44.49
N PRO A 373 7.12 23.06 44.22
CA PRO A 373 6.59 21.81 43.65
C PRO A 373 7.25 21.35 42.34
N LEU A 374 7.65 22.29 41.48
CA LEU A 374 8.33 21.98 40.22
C LEU A 374 9.75 21.44 40.44
N ASN A 375 10.50 22.02 41.38
CA ASN A 375 11.87 21.61 41.69
C ASN A 375 11.88 20.25 42.39
N GLU A 376 10.93 20.03 43.30
CA GLU A 376 10.74 18.73 43.96
C GLU A 376 10.43 17.62 42.93
N LEU A 377 9.51 17.89 42.00
CA LEU A 377 9.19 16.96 40.91
C LEU A 377 10.41 16.66 40.03
N LEU A 378 11.15 17.69 39.60
CA LEU A 378 12.35 17.52 38.77
C LEU A 378 13.42 16.69 39.49
N SER A 379 13.63 16.91 40.78
CA SER A 379 14.63 16.19 41.55
C SER A 379 14.24 14.73 41.82
N PHE A 380 12.95 14.43 41.99
CA PHE A 380 12.49 13.04 41.99
C PHE A 380 12.70 12.37 40.63
N CYS A 381 12.34 13.03 39.54
CA CYS A 381 12.58 12.52 38.18
C CYS A 381 14.07 12.24 37.94
N LEU A 382 14.96 13.14 38.37
CA LEU A 382 16.40 12.99 38.23
C LEU A 382 16.96 11.85 39.10
N ASN A 383 16.54 11.76 40.37
CA ASN A 383 16.95 10.69 41.28
C ASN A 383 16.56 9.30 40.74
N TYR A 384 15.32 9.16 40.27
CA TYR A 384 14.86 7.89 39.71
C TYR A 384 15.50 7.59 38.34
N GLY A 385 15.63 8.60 37.47
CA GLY A 385 16.25 8.45 36.15
C GLY A 385 17.72 8.03 36.23
N LEU A 386 18.52 8.72 37.06
CA LEU A 386 19.93 8.37 37.29
C LEU A 386 20.08 7.01 37.96
N GLY A 387 19.21 6.70 38.94
CA GLY A 387 19.25 5.42 39.62
C GLY A 387 18.99 4.24 38.68
N PHE A 388 18.01 4.33 37.77
CA PHE A 388 17.76 3.28 36.79
C PHE A 388 18.85 3.20 35.71
N ALA A 389 19.42 4.33 35.28
CA ALA A 389 20.57 4.33 34.38
C ALA A 389 21.77 3.63 35.01
N LEU A 390 22.05 3.89 36.29
CA LEU A 390 23.14 3.27 37.05
C LEU A 390 22.93 1.76 37.20
N ILE A 391 21.71 1.32 37.54
CA ILE A 391 21.36 -0.11 37.58
C ILE A 391 21.63 -0.77 36.23
N HIS A 392 21.24 -0.12 35.12
CA HIS A 392 21.45 -0.65 33.78
C HIS A 392 22.94 -0.75 33.41
N MET A 393 23.71 0.31 33.68
CA MET A 393 25.16 0.35 33.38
C MET A 393 25.96 -0.67 34.17
N LEU A 394 25.60 -0.90 35.44
CA LEU A 394 26.26 -1.86 36.32
C LEU A 394 25.74 -3.30 36.16
N GLY A 395 24.75 -3.53 35.27
CA GLY A 395 24.18 -4.85 35.05
C GLY A 395 23.36 -5.38 36.24
N GLY A 396 22.77 -4.49 37.05
CA GLY A 396 21.86 -4.86 38.14
C GLY A 396 20.50 -5.35 37.63
N THR A 397 19.93 -6.32 38.34
CA THR A 397 18.65 -6.96 38.00
C THR A 397 17.52 -6.40 38.88
N VAL A 398 16.38 -6.07 38.27
CA VAL A 398 15.19 -5.56 38.99
C VAL A 398 14.00 -6.49 38.73
N ALA A 399 13.35 -6.93 39.81
CA ALA A 399 12.26 -7.91 39.76
C ALA A 399 11.05 -7.46 38.93
N THR A 400 10.84 -6.16 38.72
CA THR A 400 9.72 -5.64 37.92
C THR A 400 9.78 -6.01 36.43
N LYS A 401 10.94 -6.48 35.94
CA LYS A 401 11.08 -7.03 34.58
C LYS A 401 10.80 -8.53 34.50
N GLN A 402 10.73 -9.25 35.62
CA GLN A 402 10.65 -10.72 35.63
C GLN A 402 9.25 -11.26 35.24
N PRO A 403 8.10 -10.74 35.73
CA PRO A 403 6.78 -11.33 35.42
C PRO A 403 6.45 -11.36 33.92
N ALA A 404 6.78 -10.29 33.19
CA ALA A 404 6.57 -10.21 31.74
C ALA A 404 7.43 -11.21 30.96
N MET A 405 8.65 -11.50 31.45
CA MET A 405 9.63 -12.33 30.77
C MET A 405 9.46 -13.83 31.12
N THR A 406 9.08 -14.15 32.36
CA THR A 406 8.77 -15.53 32.78
C THR A 406 7.51 -16.05 32.09
N ALA A 407 6.48 -15.21 31.94
CA ALA A 407 5.28 -15.55 31.16
C ALA A 407 5.61 -15.84 29.68
N HIS A 408 6.56 -15.10 29.10
CA HIS A 408 7.00 -15.28 27.72
C HIS A 408 7.82 -16.58 27.53
N ALA A 409 8.72 -16.89 28.45
CA ALA A 409 9.50 -18.14 28.42
C ALA A 409 8.62 -19.39 28.62
N LEU A 410 7.60 -19.31 29.48
CA LEU A 410 6.57 -20.34 29.63
C LEU A 410 5.72 -20.48 28.36
N ALA A 411 5.34 -19.37 27.71
CA ALA A 411 4.60 -19.41 26.46
C ALA A 411 5.44 -20.01 25.31
N ALA A 412 6.74 -19.70 25.24
CA ALA A 412 7.66 -20.25 24.24
C ALA A 412 7.89 -21.76 24.43
N SER A 413 8.07 -22.24 25.66
CA SER A 413 8.24 -23.69 25.92
C SER A 413 6.96 -24.50 25.69
N ILE A 414 5.79 -23.90 25.94
CA ILE A 414 4.49 -24.49 25.59
C ILE A 414 4.27 -24.49 24.07
N GLY A 415 4.74 -23.46 23.36
CA GLY A 415 4.72 -23.38 21.90
C GLY A 415 5.57 -24.46 21.21
N GLU A 416 6.80 -24.68 21.68
CA GLU A 416 7.68 -25.75 21.16
C GLU A 416 7.16 -27.16 21.48
N ALA A 417 6.56 -27.37 22.66
CA ALA A 417 5.94 -28.64 23.02
C ALA A 417 4.74 -28.98 22.11
N LYS A 418 3.99 -27.98 21.66
CA LYS A 418 2.89 -28.15 20.69
C LYS A 418 3.39 -28.42 19.26
N GLY A 419 4.55 -27.87 18.88
CA GLY A 419 5.18 -28.12 17.58
C GLY A 419 5.76 -29.54 17.44
N LYS A 420 6.35 -30.10 18.50
CA LYS A 420 6.89 -31.47 18.49
C LYS A 420 5.83 -32.57 18.60
N GLY A 421 4.63 -32.26 19.11
CA GLY A 421 3.51 -33.22 19.17
C GLY A 421 2.82 -33.48 17.83
N GLY A 422 2.95 -32.56 16.85
CA GLY A 422 2.37 -32.73 15.51
C GLY A 422 3.20 -33.61 14.57
N ASP A 423 4.51 -33.71 14.80
CA ASP A 423 5.45 -34.45 13.94
C ASP A 423 5.56 -35.95 14.30
N LEU A 424 4.86 -36.41 15.35
CA LEU A 424 4.83 -37.81 15.78
C LEU A 424 3.54 -38.56 15.38
N GLN A 425 2.61 -37.90 14.67
CA GLN A 425 1.43 -38.56 14.05
C GLN A 425 1.60 -38.79 12.54
N GLY A 426 2.80 -38.54 12.01
CA GLY A 426 3.17 -38.73 10.60
C GLY A 426 4.22 -39.83 10.35
N LEU A 427 4.41 -40.74 11.31
CA LEU A 427 5.09 -42.03 11.16
C LEU A 427 4.12 -43.12 11.64
#